data_AF-A0AAU9V801-F1
#
_entry.id   AF-A0AAU9V801-F1
#
_cell.length_a   1.000
_cell.length_b   1.000
_cell.length_c   1.000
_cell.angle_alpha   90.00
_cell.angle_beta   90.00
_cell.angle_gamma   90.00
#
_symmetry.space_group_name_H-M   'P 1'
#
loop_
_entity.id
_entity.type
_entity.pdbx_description
1 polymer ?
#
loop_
_entity_poly.entity_id
_entity_poly.type
_entity_poly.pdbx_seq_one_letter_code
_entity_poly.pdbx_strand_id
1 'polypeptide(L)'
;MDRRLTCACRTPCPKPKECPPPACKCGFNYRRADNGTCIPTTECPPFKCSRINEEFNPCPSYCPSDNCHDASRTGECPYFLLLVVECSPTCRCIKHHWRKDGVCVPYEECPDTICGPNEVERESSDYQSDYCLGAEGDSTANRDPYTSACKCGLMYRRAANNTCIPTRSCPPIPCGENEVYDSCPVCSEKCENASPTGERCRFVGRIGITVICNPACRCVDFYWRNYDDKCVPYDKCRE
;
A
#
# COMPACT_ATOMS: atom_id res chain seq x y z
N MET A 1 27.56 -37.37 -3.83
CA MET A 1 26.12 -37.71 -3.70
C MET A 1 25.42 -36.52 -3.08
N ASP A 2 24.46 -36.01 -3.82
CA ASP A 2 23.75 -34.74 -3.68
C ASP A 2 23.03 -34.60 -2.33
N ARG A 3 23.21 -33.47 -1.63
CA ARG A 3 22.45 -33.12 -0.41
C ARG A 3 21.78 -31.76 -0.61
N ARG A 4 20.83 -31.71 -1.53
CA ARG A 4 19.72 -30.75 -1.48
C ARG A 4 18.94 -31.00 -0.19
N LEU A 5 19.11 -30.15 0.82
CA LEU A 5 18.19 -30.09 1.96
C LEU A 5 16.89 -29.44 1.50
N THR A 6 15.90 -30.26 1.18
CA THR A 6 14.49 -29.86 1.18
C THR A 6 14.05 -29.69 2.62
N CYS A 7 13.82 -28.44 3.04
CA CYS A 7 13.23 -28.15 4.34
C CYS A 7 11.72 -28.38 4.26
N ALA A 8 11.31 -29.64 4.38
CA ALA A 8 9.92 -30.03 4.56
C ALA A 8 9.83 -30.98 5.76
N CYS A 9 8.88 -30.68 6.65
CA CYS A 9 8.43 -31.42 7.82
C CYS A 9 9.13 -31.08 9.16
N ARG A 10 8.29 -30.75 10.16
CA ARG A 10 8.61 -30.47 11.57
C ARG A 10 9.05 -31.73 12.33
N THR A 11 9.98 -32.50 11.79
CA THR A 11 10.62 -33.61 12.52
C THR A 11 11.76 -33.04 13.37
N PRO A 12 11.74 -33.19 14.70
CA PRO A 12 12.88 -32.82 15.53
C PRO A 12 14.12 -33.56 15.04
N CYS A 13 15.23 -32.85 14.85
CA CYS A 13 16.47 -33.48 14.45
C CYS A 13 16.81 -34.60 15.44
N PRO A 14 17.19 -35.81 14.96
CA PRO A 14 17.59 -36.88 15.85
C PRO A 14 18.77 -36.42 16.69
N LYS A 15 18.58 -36.38 18.01
CA LYS A 15 19.66 -36.05 18.94
C LYS A 15 20.68 -37.19 18.89
N PRO A 16 21.94 -36.93 18.51
CA PRO A 16 22.96 -37.98 18.55
C PRO A 16 23.17 -38.42 20.00
N LYS A 17 23.46 -39.71 20.20
CA LYS A 17 23.75 -40.28 21.54
C LYS A 17 24.99 -39.65 22.18
N GLU A 18 25.93 -39.20 21.35
CA GLU A 18 27.15 -38.51 21.75
C GLU A 18 27.24 -37.19 20.98
N CYS A 19 27.57 -36.11 21.69
CA CYS A 19 27.85 -34.84 21.04
C CYS A 19 29.23 -34.93 20.37
N PRO A 20 29.37 -34.47 19.10
CA PRO A 20 30.70 -34.35 18.50
C PRO A 20 31.56 -33.38 19.34
N PRO A 21 32.90 -33.54 19.31
CA PRO A 21 33.81 -32.64 20.01
C PRO A 21 33.56 -31.18 19.61
N PRO A 22 33.78 -30.21 20.52
CA PRO A 22 33.53 -28.80 20.25
C PRO A 22 34.36 -28.34 19.04
N ALA A 23 33.71 -27.70 18.09
CA ALA A 23 34.34 -27.16 16.90
C ALA A 23 34.26 -25.63 16.90
N CYS A 24 35.32 -24.96 16.46
CA CYS A 24 35.32 -23.51 16.28
C CYS A 24 34.40 -23.14 15.10
N LYS A 25 33.55 -22.13 15.30
CA LYS A 25 32.81 -21.47 14.23
C LYS A 25 33.49 -20.17 13.83
N CYS A 26 33.33 -19.75 12.58
CA CYS A 26 33.74 -18.42 12.16
C CYS A 26 32.89 -17.35 12.87
N GLY A 27 33.47 -16.16 13.07
CA GLY A 27 32.80 -15.02 13.69
C GLY A 27 31.64 -14.48 12.85
N PHE A 28 30.92 -13.50 13.40
CA PHE A 28 29.86 -12.79 12.70
C PHE A 28 30.39 -12.16 11.40
N ASN A 29 29.72 -12.38 10.27
CA ASN A 29 30.17 -11.99 8.92
C ASN A 29 31.52 -12.59 8.47
N TYR A 30 31.87 -13.77 8.98
CA TYR A 30 32.94 -14.61 8.45
C TYR A 30 32.42 -16.00 8.07
N ARG A 31 32.94 -16.56 6.97
CA ARG A 31 32.66 -17.92 6.49
C ARG A 31 33.95 -18.70 6.34
N ARG A 32 33.87 -20.03 6.45
CA ARG A 32 35.04 -20.91 6.31
C ARG A 32 35.29 -21.17 4.83
N ALA A 33 36.47 -20.81 4.34
CA ALA A 33 36.92 -21.12 2.99
C ALA A 33 37.34 -22.59 2.87
N ASP A 34 37.50 -23.08 1.63
CA ASP A 34 37.90 -24.46 1.34
C ASP A 34 39.27 -24.85 1.93
N ASN A 35 40.16 -23.88 2.08
CA ASN A 35 41.47 -24.06 2.74
C ASN A 35 41.37 -24.11 4.28
N GLY A 36 40.17 -24.06 4.86
CA GLY A 36 39.91 -24.13 6.29
C GLY A 36 39.95 -22.79 7.04
N THR A 37 40.35 -21.69 6.39
CA THR A 37 40.48 -20.35 7.00
C THR A 37 39.14 -19.64 7.09
N CYS A 38 38.92 -18.81 8.11
CA CYS A 38 37.76 -17.92 8.14
C CYS A 38 38.06 -16.64 7.37
N ILE A 39 37.28 -16.36 6.32
CA ILE A 39 37.37 -15.15 5.49
C ILE A 39 36.12 -14.28 5.70
N PRO A 40 36.20 -12.96 5.48
CA PRO A 40 35.02 -12.10 5.46
C PRO A 40 33.98 -12.63 4.48
N THR A 41 32.70 -12.60 4.84
CA THR A 41 31.63 -13.10 3.96
C THR A 41 31.62 -12.35 2.61
N THR A 42 31.99 -11.06 2.61
CA THR A 42 32.15 -10.22 1.41
C THR A 42 33.26 -10.68 0.47
N GLU A 43 34.21 -11.48 0.95
CA GLU A 43 35.32 -12.05 0.18
C GLU A 43 35.05 -13.51 -0.23
N CYS A 44 33.85 -14.04 0.03
CA CYS A 44 33.49 -15.37 -0.44
C CYS A 44 33.63 -15.44 -1.97
N PRO A 45 34.34 -16.46 -2.50
CA PRO A 45 34.54 -16.60 -3.92
C PRO A 45 33.18 -16.74 -4.63
N PRO A 46 32.96 -16.02 -5.74
CA PRO A 46 31.68 -16.05 -6.43
C PRO A 46 31.43 -17.42 -7.05
N PHE A 47 30.18 -17.87 -7.00
CA PHE A 47 29.71 -19.01 -7.78
C PHE A 47 28.76 -18.56 -8.88
N LYS A 48 28.62 -19.37 -9.93
CA LYS A 48 27.75 -19.03 -11.06
C LYS A 48 26.28 -19.23 -10.68
N CYS A 49 25.50 -18.16 -10.79
CA CYS A 49 24.04 -18.24 -10.69
C CYS A 49 23.47 -19.00 -11.88
N SER A 50 22.50 -19.88 -11.61
CA SER A 50 21.94 -20.78 -12.62
C SER A 50 20.83 -20.14 -13.45
N ARG A 51 20.20 -19.07 -12.95
CA ARG A 51 19.11 -18.38 -13.61
C ARG A 51 19.61 -17.17 -14.38
N ILE A 52 18.85 -16.80 -15.41
CA ILE A 52 19.04 -15.58 -16.19
C ILE A 52 18.88 -14.34 -15.30
N ASN A 53 19.66 -13.29 -15.60
CA ASN A 53 19.60 -11.99 -14.94
C ASN A 53 19.86 -12.04 -13.42
N GLU A 54 20.66 -13.02 -12.98
CA GLU A 54 21.13 -13.12 -11.60
C GLU A 54 22.65 -12.94 -11.51
N GLU A 55 23.10 -12.28 -10.45
CA GLU A 55 24.50 -12.17 -10.06
C GLU A 55 24.71 -12.64 -8.63
N PHE A 56 25.89 -13.20 -8.36
CA PHE A 56 26.26 -13.57 -7.00
C PHE A 56 26.54 -12.31 -6.18
N ASN A 57 25.81 -12.16 -5.09
CA ASN A 57 26.07 -11.12 -4.10
C ASN A 57 26.49 -11.78 -2.78
N PRO A 58 27.72 -11.56 -2.30
CA PRO A 58 28.21 -12.14 -1.05
C PRO A 58 27.54 -11.53 0.19
N CYS A 59 27.07 -10.28 0.10
CA CYS A 59 26.39 -9.60 1.20
C CYS A 59 25.28 -8.69 0.65
N PRO A 60 24.13 -9.26 0.24
CA PRO A 60 23.04 -8.47 -0.32
C PRO A 60 22.47 -7.51 0.72
N SER A 61 22.07 -6.33 0.26
CA SER A 61 21.23 -5.44 1.05
C SER A 61 19.90 -6.13 1.40
N TYR A 62 19.35 -5.81 2.56
CA TYR A 62 18.04 -6.29 2.97
C TYR A 62 16.92 -5.71 2.09
N CYS A 63 17.15 -4.52 1.53
CA CYS A 63 16.19 -3.79 0.72
C CYS A 63 16.87 -3.09 -0.47
N PRO A 64 16.15 -2.93 -1.61
CA PRO A 64 14.87 -3.56 -1.90
C PRO A 64 15.00 -5.09 -1.99
N SER A 65 13.89 -5.82 -1.82
CA SER A 65 13.89 -7.25 -2.10
C SER A 65 13.96 -7.46 -3.62
N ASP A 66 14.36 -8.65 -4.05
CA ASP A 66 14.34 -8.95 -5.47
C ASP A 66 12.93 -9.25 -5.98
N ASN A 67 11.89 -9.37 -5.14
CA ASN A 67 10.56 -9.76 -5.64
C ASN A 67 9.91 -8.59 -6.39
N CYS A 68 9.15 -8.88 -7.45
CA CYS A 68 8.42 -7.85 -8.19
C CYS A 68 7.43 -7.04 -7.33
N HIS A 69 6.93 -7.59 -6.23
CA HIS A 69 6.10 -6.85 -5.26
C HIS A 69 6.83 -5.66 -4.62
N ASP A 70 8.15 -5.76 -4.46
CA ASP A 70 8.98 -4.71 -3.86
C ASP A 70 9.78 -3.95 -4.93
N ALA A 71 9.35 -4.06 -6.19
CA ALA A 71 10.03 -3.42 -7.30
C ALA A 71 9.92 -1.90 -7.21
N SER A 72 11.06 -1.23 -7.37
CA SER A 72 11.12 0.23 -7.43
C SER A 72 11.92 0.64 -8.66
N ARG A 73 11.43 1.66 -9.37
CA ARG A 73 12.09 2.12 -10.62
C ARG A 73 13.57 2.48 -10.40
N THR A 74 13.91 3.00 -9.22
CA THR A 74 15.29 3.39 -8.87
C THR A 74 16.13 2.22 -8.36
N GLY A 75 15.52 1.16 -7.82
CA GLY A 75 16.22 0.07 -7.13
C GLY A 75 16.82 0.48 -5.78
N GLU A 76 16.41 1.62 -5.24
CA GLU A 76 16.90 2.13 -3.95
C GLU A 76 16.05 1.64 -2.79
N CYS A 77 16.66 1.52 -1.61
CA CYS A 77 15.93 1.20 -0.40
C CYS A 77 15.16 2.43 0.11
N PRO A 78 13.88 2.29 0.51
CA PRO A 78 13.07 3.43 0.97
C PRO A 78 13.47 3.98 2.34
N TYR A 79 14.35 3.30 3.08
CA TYR A 79 14.82 3.73 4.39
C TYR A 79 16.30 3.39 4.62
N PHE A 80 16.98 4.23 5.39
CA PHE A 80 18.38 4.00 5.75
C PHE A 80 18.46 3.06 6.96
N LEU A 81 18.91 1.82 6.75
CA LEU A 81 19.12 0.85 7.84
C LEU A 81 20.46 1.12 8.52
N LEU A 82 20.43 1.59 9.77
CA LEU A 82 21.61 1.72 10.66
C LEU A 82 22.03 0.40 11.33
N LEU A 83 21.45 -0.73 10.93
CA LEU A 83 21.68 -2.04 11.55
C LEU A 83 22.67 -2.86 10.72
N VAL A 84 23.74 -3.34 11.36
CA VAL A 84 24.65 -4.31 10.73
C VAL A 84 23.96 -5.66 10.65
N VAL A 85 23.59 -6.09 9.45
CA VAL A 85 22.93 -7.38 9.19
C VAL A 85 23.95 -8.48 8.92
N GLU A 86 23.57 -9.72 9.20
CA GLU A 86 24.36 -10.88 8.80
C GLU A 86 24.34 -11.01 7.28
N CYS A 87 25.52 -11.06 6.66
CA CYS A 87 25.67 -11.32 5.24
C CYS A 87 25.26 -12.76 4.91
N SER A 88 24.31 -12.89 4.00
CA SER A 88 23.85 -14.16 3.45
C SER A 88 24.17 -14.24 1.96
N PRO A 89 25.31 -14.85 1.55
CA PRO A 89 25.68 -15.00 0.15
C PRO A 89 24.57 -15.69 -0.64
N THR A 90 24.13 -15.07 -1.73
CA THR A 90 23.03 -15.59 -2.56
C THR A 90 23.13 -15.03 -3.97
N CYS A 91 22.43 -15.66 -4.91
CA CYS A 91 22.11 -15.03 -6.19
C CYS A 91 21.05 -13.96 -5.97
N ARG A 92 21.30 -12.76 -6.50
CA ARG A 92 20.37 -11.62 -6.54
C ARG A 92 20.05 -11.28 -7.99
N CYS A 93 18.89 -10.68 -8.23
CA CYS A 93 18.66 -10.08 -9.54
C CYS A 93 19.69 -8.98 -9.82
N ILE A 94 20.16 -8.89 -11.06
CA ILE A 94 21.01 -7.77 -11.49
C ILE A 94 20.25 -6.44 -11.36
N LYS A 95 20.98 -5.33 -11.39
CA LYS A 95 20.38 -3.99 -11.27
C LYS A 95 19.21 -3.79 -12.25
N HIS A 96 18.13 -3.16 -11.77
CA HIS A 96 16.88 -2.93 -12.52
C HIS A 96 16.14 -4.21 -12.98
N HIS A 97 16.34 -5.33 -12.29
CA HIS A 97 15.58 -6.57 -12.50
C HIS A 97 15.00 -7.10 -11.19
N TRP A 98 13.87 -7.79 -11.28
CA TRP A 98 13.14 -8.37 -10.14
C TRP A 98 12.55 -9.74 -10.49
N ARG A 99 12.42 -10.60 -9.49
CA ARG A 99 11.85 -11.95 -9.55
C ARG A 99 10.33 -11.89 -9.72
N LYS A 100 9.90 -12.39 -10.86
CA LYS A 100 8.52 -12.81 -11.17
C LYS A 100 8.53 -14.31 -11.40
N ASP A 101 7.72 -15.05 -10.65
CA ASP A 101 7.63 -16.52 -10.76
C ASP A 101 8.99 -17.25 -10.70
N GLY A 102 9.93 -16.69 -9.92
CA GLY A 102 11.27 -17.24 -9.75
C GLY A 102 12.30 -16.83 -10.81
N VAL A 103 11.95 -16.01 -11.81
CA VAL A 103 12.85 -15.52 -12.86
C VAL A 103 13.04 -14.01 -12.75
N CYS A 104 14.28 -13.54 -12.85
CA CYS A 104 14.57 -12.10 -12.85
C CYS A 104 14.23 -11.48 -14.21
N VAL A 105 13.23 -10.60 -14.22
CA VAL A 105 12.75 -9.86 -15.39
C VAL A 105 13.02 -8.36 -15.21
N PRO A 106 13.14 -7.56 -16.29
CA PRO A 106 13.22 -6.11 -16.21
C PRO A 106 12.06 -5.50 -15.41
N TYR A 107 12.24 -4.29 -14.87
CA TYR A 107 11.19 -3.57 -14.12
C TYR A 107 9.84 -3.58 -14.84
N GLU A 108 9.87 -3.33 -16.15
CA GLU A 108 8.69 -3.21 -17.02
C GLU A 108 7.91 -4.53 -17.20
N GLU A 109 8.52 -5.66 -16.84
CA GLU A 109 7.91 -7.00 -16.94
C GLU A 109 7.41 -7.52 -15.59
N CYS A 110 7.79 -6.86 -14.48
CA CYS A 110 7.03 -7.04 -13.26
C CYS A 110 5.57 -6.71 -13.55
N PRO A 111 4.60 -7.41 -12.94
CA PRO A 111 3.23 -6.98 -13.03
C PRO A 111 3.18 -5.60 -12.39
N ASP A 112 3.31 -4.57 -13.22
CA ASP A 112 2.81 -3.28 -12.89
C ASP A 112 1.34 -3.54 -12.55
N THR A 113 0.91 -3.14 -11.37
CA THR A 113 -0.45 -2.65 -11.37
C THR A 113 -0.42 -1.35 -12.18
N ILE A 114 -0.43 -1.42 -13.52
CA ILE A 114 -0.64 -0.24 -14.38
C ILE A 114 -2.05 0.22 -14.03
N CYS A 115 -2.09 1.22 -13.17
CA CYS A 115 -3.31 1.89 -12.83
C CYS A 115 -3.70 2.82 -13.98
N GLY A 116 -5.00 2.85 -14.29
CA GLY A 116 -5.54 3.67 -15.35
C GLY A 116 -5.39 5.18 -15.06
N PRO A 117 -5.86 6.05 -15.97
CA PRO A 117 -5.84 7.48 -15.74
C PRO A 117 -6.53 7.85 -14.41
N ASN A 118 -5.82 8.64 -13.59
CA ASN A 118 -6.24 9.07 -12.26
C ASN A 118 -6.43 7.92 -11.24
N GLU A 119 -5.76 6.79 -11.45
CA GLU A 119 -5.68 5.69 -10.48
C GLU A 119 -4.27 5.57 -9.90
N VAL A 120 -4.19 5.06 -8.69
CA VAL A 120 -2.95 4.76 -7.95
C VAL A 120 -3.04 3.35 -7.38
N GLU A 121 -1.90 2.76 -7.04
CA GLU A 121 -1.86 1.46 -6.39
C GLU A 121 -2.56 1.51 -5.03
N ARG A 122 -3.31 0.44 -4.71
CA ARG A 122 -4.00 0.30 -3.44
C ARG A 122 -3.07 -0.33 -2.41
N GLU A 123 -2.84 0.37 -1.31
CA GLU A 123 -2.17 -0.20 -0.14
C GLU A 123 -3.09 -1.21 0.57
N SER A 124 -2.50 -2.27 1.13
CA SER A 124 -3.22 -3.36 1.82
C SER A 124 -4.02 -2.93 3.06
N SER A 125 -3.82 -1.71 3.55
CA SER A 125 -4.54 -1.13 4.68
C SER A 125 -5.74 -0.25 4.26
N ASP A 126 -5.94 0.00 2.96
CA ASP A 126 -7.00 0.86 2.46
C ASP A 126 -8.26 0.07 2.09
N TYR A 127 -9.20 0.06 3.04
CA TYR A 127 -10.52 -0.54 2.90
C TYR A 127 -11.60 0.49 2.51
N GLN A 128 -11.24 1.74 2.15
CA GLN A 128 -12.27 2.72 1.81
C GLN A 128 -12.68 2.61 0.33
N SER A 129 -13.99 2.58 0.09
CA SER A 129 -14.54 2.63 -1.28
C SER A 129 -14.16 3.94 -1.96
N ASP A 130 -13.63 3.82 -3.19
CA ASP A 130 -13.28 4.94 -4.06
C ASP A 130 -14.44 5.34 -5.01
N TYR A 131 -15.62 4.72 -4.89
CA TYR A 131 -16.78 5.03 -5.72
C TYR A 131 -17.43 6.38 -5.35
N CYS A 132 -18.09 6.99 -6.34
CA CYS A 132 -19.09 8.03 -6.06
C CYS A 132 -20.26 7.43 -5.27
N LEU A 133 -20.88 8.22 -4.39
CA LEU A 133 -22.08 7.78 -3.67
C LEU A 133 -23.17 7.37 -4.66
N GLY A 134 -23.85 6.25 -4.40
CA GLY A 134 -24.89 5.70 -5.27
C GLY A 134 -24.40 4.96 -6.52
N ALA A 135 -23.10 4.96 -6.81
CA ALA A 135 -22.54 4.24 -7.97
C ALA A 135 -22.26 2.75 -7.69
N GLU A 136 -22.28 2.31 -6.43
CA GLU A 136 -21.94 0.94 -6.01
C GLU A 136 -22.99 -0.11 -6.41
N GLY A 137 -24.26 0.30 -6.63
CA GLY A 137 -25.38 -0.61 -6.93
C GLY A 137 -25.73 -0.76 -8.41
N ASP A 138 -25.10 0.02 -9.29
CA ASP A 138 -25.42 0.10 -10.73
C ASP A 138 -24.30 -0.47 -11.63
N SER A 139 -23.22 -0.98 -11.03
CA SER A 139 -22.12 -1.57 -11.77
C SER A 139 -22.49 -2.97 -12.26
N THR A 140 -22.79 -3.07 -13.56
CA THR A 140 -22.81 -4.34 -14.33
C THR A 140 -21.44 -5.02 -14.42
N ALA A 141 -20.38 -4.35 -13.93
CA ALA A 141 -19.03 -4.87 -13.86
C ALA A 141 -18.73 -5.37 -12.44
N ASN A 142 -18.60 -6.68 -12.35
CA ASN A 142 -18.29 -7.52 -11.19
C ASN A 142 -16.86 -7.24 -10.63
N ARG A 143 -16.53 -6.00 -10.29
CA ARG A 143 -15.26 -5.63 -9.67
C ARG A 143 -15.52 -5.32 -8.21
N ASP A 144 -15.18 -6.27 -7.34
CA ASP A 144 -15.29 -6.06 -5.89
C ASP A 144 -14.44 -4.83 -5.50
N PRO A 145 -15.05 -3.77 -4.93
CA PRO A 145 -14.39 -2.53 -4.52
C PRO A 145 -13.22 -2.74 -3.56
N TYR A 146 -13.07 -3.93 -2.98
CA TYR A 146 -12.05 -4.28 -1.99
C TYR A 146 -10.92 -5.16 -2.54
N THR A 147 -11.04 -5.67 -3.77
CA THR A 147 -10.06 -6.60 -4.36
C THR A 147 -9.28 -6.01 -5.54
N SER A 148 -9.59 -4.78 -5.97
CA SER A 148 -8.84 -4.12 -7.03
C SER A 148 -7.49 -3.62 -6.51
N ALA A 149 -6.40 -4.01 -7.18
CA ALA A 149 -5.04 -3.55 -6.89
C ALA A 149 -4.83 -2.04 -7.19
N CYS A 150 -5.75 -1.40 -7.92
CA CYS A 150 -5.80 0.05 -8.12
C CYS A 150 -7.00 0.68 -7.40
N LYS A 151 -6.84 1.93 -6.99
CA LYS A 151 -7.89 2.82 -6.49
C LYS A 151 -7.81 4.17 -7.19
N CYS A 152 -8.88 4.95 -7.22
CA CYS A 152 -8.81 6.33 -7.69
C CYS A 152 -7.85 7.14 -6.82
N GLY A 153 -7.04 7.99 -7.45
CA GLY A 153 -6.10 8.87 -6.78
C GLY A 153 -6.80 9.96 -5.95
N LEU A 154 -6.01 10.71 -5.20
CA LEU A 154 -6.50 11.80 -4.35
C LEU A 154 -7.37 12.78 -5.16
N MET A 155 -8.55 13.13 -4.63
CA MET A 155 -9.57 13.98 -5.27
C MET A 155 -10.30 13.37 -6.47
N TYR A 156 -10.12 12.08 -6.76
CA TYR A 156 -10.90 11.36 -7.77
C TYR A 156 -11.78 10.29 -7.15
N ARG A 157 -12.92 10.02 -7.79
CA ARG A 157 -13.86 8.95 -7.43
C ARG A 157 -14.32 8.21 -8.66
N ARG A 158 -14.65 6.94 -8.47
CA ARG A 158 -15.09 6.02 -9.52
C ARG A 158 -16.56 6.22 -9.84
N ALA A 159 -16.85 6.57 -11.08
CA ALA A 159 -18.22 6.63 -11.58
C ALA A 159 -18.77 5.22 -11.87
N ALA A 160 -20.07 5.09 -12.10
CA ALA A 160 -20.73 3.81 -12.41
C ALA A 160 -20.16 3.10 -13.65
N ASN A 161 -19.56 3.86 -14.59
CA ASN A 161 -18.85 3.31 -15.76
C ASN A 161 -17.40 2.88 -15.48
N ASN A 162 -17.01 2.77 -14.19
CA ASN A 162 -15.68 2.42 -13.70
C ASN A 162 -14.54 3.42 -14.00
N THR A 163 -14.83 4.63 -14.48
CA THR A 163 -13.80 5.66 -14.73
C THR A 163 -13.59 6.54 -13.50
N CYS A 164 -12.33 6.84 -13.15
CA CYS A 164 -12.01 7.82 -12.11
C CYS A 164 -12.20 9.25 -12.63
N ILE A 165 -13.22 9.92 -12.10
CA ILE A 165 -13.57 11.31 -12.40
C ILE A 165 -13.24 12.22 -11.21
N PRO A 166 -13.06 13.54 -11.41
CA PRO A 166 -12.88 14.45 -10.29
C PRO A 166 -14.04 14.33 -9.30
N THR A 167 -13.75 14.33 -8.00
CA THR A 167 -14.76 14.12 -6.94
C THR A 167 -15.92 15.11 -7.03
N ARG A 168 -15.64 16.35 -7.45
CA ARG A 168 -16.66 17.40 -7.65
C ARG A 168 -17.60 17.14 -8.83
N SER A 169 -17.24 16.21 -9.70
CA SER A 169 -18.01 15.78 -10.87
C SER A 169 -18.86 14.54 -10.58
N CYS A 170 -18.85 14.00 -9.35
CA CYS A 170 -19.75 12.90 -8.98
C CYS A 170 -21.21 13.33 -9.17
N PRO A 171 -22.06 12.47 -9.76
CA PRO A 171 -23.46 12.77 -10.00
C PRO A 171 -24.21 12.99 -8.67
N PRO A 172 -25.22 13.87 -8.65
CA PRO A 172 -26.03 14.09 -7.47
C PRO A 172 -26.83 12.83 -7.13
N ILE A 173 -26.90 12.51 -5.84
CA ILE A 173 -27.78 11.45 -5.31
C ILE A 173 -29.07 12.08 -4.78
N PRO A 174 -30.18 11.33 -4.72
CA PRO A 174 -31.35 11.76 -3.97
C PRO A 174 -30.99 11.94 -2.49
N CYS A 175 -31.39 13.08 -1.94
CA CYS A 175 -31.21 13.40 -0.53
C CYS A 175 -32.55 13.39 0.21
N GLY A 176 -32.49 13.28 1.55
CA GLY A 176 -33.67 13.25 2.40
C GLY A 176 -34.40 14.59 2.49
N GLU A 177 -35.44 14.64 3.32
CA GLU A 177 -36.17 15.87 3.57
C GLU A 177 -35.25 16.96 4.15
N ASN A 178 -35.34 18.18 3.60
CA ASN A 178 -34.51 19.33 3.97
C ASN A 178 -33.01 19.11 3.76
N GLU A 179 -32.64 18.22 2.84
CA GLU A 179 -31.27 18.02 2.41
C GLU A 179 -31.10 18.34 0.92
N VAL A 180 -29.89 18.74 0.56
CA VAL A 180 -29.44 18.97 -0.80
C VAL A 180 -28.10 18.28 -1.00
N TYR A 181 -27.86 17.75 -2.20
CA TYR A 181 -26.56 17.19 -2.53
C TYR A 181 -25.52 18.30 -2.65
N ASP A 182 -24.36 18.10 -2.02
CA ASP A 182 -23.19 18.95 -2.19
C ASP A 182 -21.99 18.08 -2.53
N SER A 183 -21.28 18.46 -3.59
CA SER A 183 -20.08 17.76 -4.04
C SER A 183 -18.84 18.10 -3.20
N CYS A 184 -18.90 19.12 -2.35
CA CYS A 184 -17.82 19.52 -1.45
C CYS A 184 -18.35 20.22 -0.17
N PRO A 185 -19.08 19.51 0.71
CA PRO A 185 -19.47 20.05 2.01
C PRO A 185 -18.23 20.32 2.85
N VAL A 186 -17.92 21.60 3.04
CA VAL A 186 -16.75 22.11 3.80
C VAL A 186 -17.09 22.48 5.25
N CYS A 187 -18.37 22.46 5.58
CA CYS A 187 -18.94 22.95 6.82
C CYS A 187 -19.48 21.81 7.67
N SER A 188 -19.26 21.88 8.99
CA SER A 188 -19.99 21.03 9.93
C SER A 188 -21.48 21.37 9.87
N GLU A 189 -22.32 20.35 9.97
CA GLU A 189 -23.79 20.50 9.89
C GLU A 189 -24.49 20.26 11.22
N LYS A 190 -23.74 19.94 12.27
CA LYS A 190 -24.31 19.67 13.59
C LYS A 190 -24.84 20.96 14.21
N CYS A 191 -25.97 20.87 14.91
CA CYS A 191 -26.55 21.97 15.70
C CYS A 191 -25.52 22.70 16.58
N GLU A 192 -24.57 21.97 17.18
CA GLU A 192 -23.49 22.53 18.01
C GLU A 192 -22.60 23.56 17.28
N ASN A 193 -22.52 23.47 15.95
CA ASN A 193 -21.72 24.36 15.10
C ASN A 193 -22.58 25.36 14.32
N ALA A 194 -23.86 25.47 14.68
CA ALA A 194 -24.77 26.36 13.98
C ALA A 194 -24.37 27.83 14.12
N SER A 195 -24.37 28.54 12.99
CA SER A 195 -24.15 29.99 13.00
C SER A 195 -25.22 30.67 13.86
N PRO A 196 -24.91 31.73 14.62
CA PRO A 196 -25.90 32.51 15.36
C PRO A 196 -27.06 33.02 14.48
N THR A 197 -26.80 33.23 13.19
CA THR A 197 -27.78 33.68 12.19
C THR A 197 -28.63 32.53 11.61
N GLY A 198 -28.31 31.27 11.92
CA GLY A 198 -28.91 30.08 11.31
C GLY A 198 -28.44 29.80 9.88
N GLU A 199 -27.80 30.76 9.22
CA GLU A 199 -27.21 30.59 7.89
C GLU A 199 -26.03 29.63 7.90
N ARG A 200 -25.80 28.97 6.77
CA ARG A 200 -24.64 28.09 6.60
C ARG A 200 -23.33 28.85 6.69
N CYS A 201 -22.29 28.19 7.20
CA CYS A 201 -20.97 28.75 7.09
C CYS A 201 -20.54 28.86 5.61
N ARG A 202 -19.81 29.94 5.32
CA ARG A 202 -19.14 30.14 4.05
C ARG A 202 -17.67 29.84 4.25
N PHE A 203 -17.15 28.85 3.54
CA PHE A 203 -15.71 28.63 3.49
C PHE A 203 -15.08 29.74 2.63
N VAL A 204 -14.41 30.68 3.28
CA VAL A 204 -13.56 31.66 2.61
C VAL A 204 -12.18 31.01 2.44
N GLY A 205 -11.97 30.37 1.30
CA GLY A 205 -10.73 29.61 1.05
C GLY A 205 -9.48 30.45 1.28
N ARG A 206 -8.60 29.98 2.15
CA ARG A 206 -7.25 30.53 2.27
C ARG A 206 -6.42 30.07 1.09
N ILE A 207 -5.75 31.01 0.41
CA ILE A 207 -4.81 30.72 -0.68
C ILE A 207 -3.78 29.70 -0.15
N GLY A 208 -3.65 28.56 -0.82
CA GLY A 208 -2.69 27.51 -0.48
C GLY A 208 -3.21 26.32 0.34
N ILE A 209 -4.52 26.25 0.67
CA ILE A 209 -5.11 25.06 1.32
C ILE A 209 -5.87 24.21 0.31
N THR A 210 -5.40 22.97 0.08
CA THR A 210 -6.13 21.96 -0.71
C THR A 210 -7.25 21.38 0.13
N VAL A 211 -8.50 21.61 -0.30
CA VAL A 211 -9.69 21.02 0.34
C VAL A 211 -10.00 19.68 -0.30
N ILE A 212 -9.92 18.61 0.51
CA ILE A 212 -10.38 17.28 0.11
C ILE A 212 -11.91 17.27 0.24
N CYS A 213 -12.59 17.21 -0.90
CA CYS A 213 -14.05 17.17 -0.95
C CYS A 213 -14.54 15.74 -0.74
N ASN A 214 -15.56 15.57 0.11
CA ASN A 214 -16.29 14.33 0.26
C ASN A 214 -17.77 14.59 -0.03
N PRO A 215 -18.28 14.24 -1.23
CA PRO A 215 -19.66 14.48 -1.61
C PRO A 215 -20.61 13.83 -0.60
N ALA A 216 -21.66 14.54 -0.22
CA ALA A 216 -22.67 14.04 0.71
C ALA A 216 -23.98 14.81 0.57
N CYS A 217 -25.05 14.24 1.11
CA CYS A 217 -26.26 14.98 1.39
C CYS A 217 -26.05 15.88 2.60
N ARG A 218 -26.52 17.10 2.47
CA ARG A 218 -26.22 18.16 3.42
C ARG A 218 -27.49 18.97 3.71
N CYS A 219 -27.68 19.51 4.91
CA CYS A 219 -28.90 20.28 5.20
C CYS A 219 -29.04 21.52 4.29
N VAL A 220 -30.27 21.91 3.96
CA VAL A 220 -30.53 23.20 3.28
C VAL A 220 -30.29 24.38 4.23
N ASP A 221 -30.28 25.60 3.69
CA ASP A 221 -30.08 26.80 4.52
C ASP A 221 -31.12 26.89 5.64
N PHE A 222 -30.69 27.30 6.85
CA PHE A 222 -31.47 27.36 8.08
C PHE A 222 -31.89 26.01 8.70
N TYR A 223 -31.40 24.89 8.16
CA TYR A 223 -31.56 23.57 8.74
C TYR A 223 -30.21 22.98 9.17
N TRP A 224 -30.20 22.24 10.27
CA TRP A 224 -29.00 21.68 10.90
C TRP A 224 -29.29 20.28 11.45
N ARG A 225 -28.28 19.42 11.49
CA ARG A 225 -28.39 18.04 11.98
C ARG A 225 -28.50 18.03 13.51
N ASN A 226 -29.57 17.43 14.01
CA ASN A 226 -29.72 17.10 15.43
C ASN A 226 -28.89 15.85 15.79
N TYR A 227 -29.02 15.37 17.02
CA TYR A 227 -28.33 14.17 17.51
C TYR A 227 -28.81 12.87 16.86
N ASP A 228 -29.98 12.87 16.21
CA ASP A 228 -30.50 11.75 15.41
C ASP A 228 -30.08 11.85 13.92
N ASP A 229 -29.13 12.74 13.59
CA ASP A 229 -28.67 13.06 12.23
C ASP A 229 -29.76 13.59 11.26
N LYS A 230 -30.89 14.08 11.78
CA LYS A 230 -31.97 14.67 10.98
C LYS A 230 -31.80 16.18 10.85
N CYS A 231 -32.00 16.70 9.65
CA CYS A 231 -32.04 18.14 9.39
C CYS A 231 -33.31 18.75 10.01
N VAL A 232 -33.14 19.48 11.10
CA VAL A 232 -34.19 20.22 11.80
C VAL A 232 -34.00 21.72 11.61
N PRO A 233 -35.08 22.52 11.66
CA PRO A 233 -34.99 23.97 11.70
C PRO A 233 -34.05 24.47 12.81
N TYR A 234 -33.27 25.52 12.53
CA TYR A 234 -32.25 26.07 13.43
C TYR A 234 -32.77 26.46 14.82
N ASP A 235 -34.01 26.92 14.94
CA ASP A 235 -34.67 27.22 16.21
C ASP A 235 -34.75 25.99 17.14
N LYS A 236 -34.84 24.78 16.57
CA LYS A 236 -34.82 23.51 17.31
C LYS A 236 -33.43 23.03 17.73
N CYS A 237 -32.36 23.68 17.25
CA CYS A 237 -31.00 23.38 17.71
C CYS A 237 -30.64 24.06 19.03
N ARG A 238 -31.48 24.98 19.51
CA ARG A 238 -31.25 25.79 20.72
C ARG A 238 -31.98 25.26 21.95
N GLU A 239 -32.69 24.13 21.80
CA GLU A 239 -33.35 23.37 22.86
C GLU A 239 -32.43 22.23 23.34
#